data_AF-A0A7K6SIU4-F1
#
_entry.id   AF-A0A7K6SIU4-F1
#
_cell.length_a   1.000
_cell.length_b   1.000
_cell.length_c   1.000
_cell.angle_alpha   90.00
_cell.angle_beta   90.00
_cell.angle_gamma   90.00
#
_symmetry.space_group_name_H-M   'P 1'
#
loop_
_entity.id
_entity.type
_entity.pdbx_description
1 polymer ?
#
loop_
_entity_poly.entity_id
_entity_poly.type
_entity_poly.pdbx_seq_one_letter_code
_entity_poly.pdbx_strand_id
1 'polypeptide(L)'
;QTDCFNYVRFLQSYNSSHLYACGTYAFQPKCTYIELSGFTLDPVAFEDGKGKCPYDPTKGHTGLIVDGELYSATFNNFLGTEPVILRNLGPHYSMKTEYLTSWLNEPHFVASAYIQESAASSTGDDDKVYFFFSERAVEYDCYAEQVVARVARVCKGDVGGARTLQKKWTTFLKARLVCAAPEQQLHFNRLQAVFTLPGDNWQDTTFFGVFQARWGDVDVSAICRYHILEVKKAFEGPYKEYREQAQKWGRYSDEVPSPRPGA
;
A
#
# COMPACT_ATOMS: atom_id res chain seq x y z
N GLN A 1 8.09 -29.54 2.96
CA GLN A 1 7.60 -29.08 4.27
C GLN A 1 8.49 -27.91 4.70
N THR A 2 8.21 -26.71 4.17
CA THR A 2 9.03 -25.51 4.34
C THR A 2 8.30 -24.38 5.07
N ASP A 3 7.00 -24.46 5.30
CA ASP A 3 6.25 -23.23 5.61
C ASP A 3 6.02 -23.03 7.13
N CYS A 4 6.32 -24.04 7.95
CA CYS A 4 6.15 -24.01 9.41
C CYS A 4 7.36 -23.41 10.15
N PHE A 5 8.01 -22.40 9.58
CA PHE A 5 9.08 -21.64 10.23
C PHE A 5 8.64 -20.21 10.52
N ASN A 6 9.42 -19.51 11.35
CA ASN A 6 9.28 -18.08 11.51
C ASN A 6 10.10 -17.36 10.42
N TYR A 7 9.43 -16.86 9.40
CA TYR A 7 10.03 -16.00 8.39
C TYR A 7 9.89 -14.56 8.85
N VAL A 8 11.00 -13.88 9.16
CA VAL A 8 10.98 -12.44 9.44
C VAL A 8 10.57 -11.71 8.16
N ARG A 9 9.49 -10.93 8.25
CA ARG A 9 8.93 -10.18 7.11
C ARG A 9 9.11 -8.69 7.29
N PHE A 10 8.98 -8.19 8.52
CA PHE A 10 9.16 -6.78 8.81
C PHE A 10 10.32 -6.60 9.79
N LEU A 11 11.19 -5.64 9.50
CA LEU A 11 12.26 -5.21 10.40
C LEU A 11 12.58 -3.75 10.11
N GLN A 12 12.38 -2.87 11.10
CA GLN A 12 12.71 -1.45 10.97
C GLN A 12 13.07 -0.85 12.33
N SER A 13 13.85 0.24 12.32
CA SER A 13 14.06 1.06 13.51
C SER A 13 12.72 1.58 14.05
N TYR A 14 12.45 1.35 15.32
CA TYR A 14 11.28 1.91 16.02
C TYR A 14 11.64 3.22 16.71
N ASN A 15 12.76 3.22 17.43
CA ASN A 15 13.34 4.40 18.07
C ASN A 15 14.88 4.25 18.10
N SER A 16 15.57 5.11 18.85
CA SER A 16 17.04 5.09 18.92
C SER A 16 17.63 3.87 19.64
N SER A 17 16.83 3.12 20.40
CA SER A 17 17.29 1.97 21.19
C SER A 17 16.69 0.63 20.76
N HIS A 18 15.64 0.62 19.95
CA HIS A 18 14.90 -0.59 19.57
C HIS A 18 14.60 -0.65 18.07
N LEU A 19 14.73 -1.86 17.51
CA LEU A 19 14.07 -2.25 16.27
C LEU A 19 12.69 -2.82 16.58
N TYR A 20 11.77 -2.72 15.64
CA TYR A 20 10.52 -3.49 15.64
C TYR A 20 10.60 -4.57 14.55
N ALA A 21 10.31 -5.81 14.93
CA ALA A 21 10.38 -6.96 14.04
C ALA A 21 9.07 -7.73 14.06
N CYS A 22 8.62 -8.20 12.89
CA CYS A 22 7.50 -9.13 12.78
C CYS A 22 7.85 -10.30 11.87
N GLY A 23 7.34 -11.48 12.20
CA GLY A 23 7.50 -12.68 11.38
C GLY A 23 6.26 -13.55 11.34
N THR A 24 6.22 -14.47 10.37
CA THR A 24 5.08 -15.36 10.12
C THR A 24 4.80 -16.31 11.28
N TYR A 25 5.84 -16.63 12.07
CA TYR A 25 5.80 -17.51 13.23
C TYR A 25 4.94 -18.77 13.00
N ALA A 26 5.26 -19.52 11.94
CA ALA A 26 4.53 -20.71 11.50
C ALA A 26 3.02 -20.47 11.34
N PHE A 27 2.65 -19.47 10.53
CA PHE A 27 1.27 -19.02 10.29
C PHE A 27 0.53 -18.54 11.55
N GLN A 28 1.26 -17.96 12.51
CA GLN A 28 0.67 -17.26 13.65
C GLN A 28 1.44 -15.96 13.89
N PRO A 29 1.32 -14.95 13.00
CA PRO A 29 2.20 -13.80 12.97
C PRO A 29 2.42 -13.17 14.33
N LYS A 30 3.69 -12.94 14.69
CA LYS A 30 4.11 -12.28 15.94
C LYS A 30 5.03 -11.13 15.64
N CYS A 31 4.97 -10.11 16.51
CA CYS A 31 5.90 -9.00 16.50
C CYS A 31 6.57 -8.83 17.87
N THR A 32 7.74 -8.21 17.89
CA THR A 32 8.50 -7.89 19.11
C THR A 32 9.42 -6.71 18.88
N TYR A 33 9.98 -6.19 19.96
CA TYR A 33 11.05 -5.19 19.94
C TYR A 33 12.39 -5.89 20.16
N ILE A 34 13.42 -5.46 19.43
CA ILE A 34 14.80 -5.93 19.59
C ILE A 34 15.60 -4.75 20.12
N GLU A 35 16.14 -4.86 21.33
CA GLU A 35 17.03 -3.88 21.92
C GLU A 35 18.37 -3.86 21.17
N LEU A 36 18.79 -2.69 20.72
CA LEU A 36 20.00 -2.52 19.90
C LEU A 36 21.31 -2.70 20.68
N SER A 37 21.33 -2.37 21.97
CA SER A 37 22.55 -2.38 22.79
C SER A 37 23.12 -3.79 22.96
N GLY A 38 22.26 -4.76 23.28
CA GLY A 38 22.59 -6.17 23.48
C GLY A 38 22.14 -7.09 22.34
N PHE A 39 21.42 -6.56 21.35
CA PHE A 39 20.77 -7.33 20.28
C PHE A 39 19.87 -8.45 20.83
N THR A 40 19.10 -8.11 21.87
CA THR A 40 18.24 -9.03 22.62
C THR A 40 16.77 -8.70 22.39
N LEU A 41 15.93 -9.72 22.42
CA LEU A 41 14.47 -9.58 22.43
C LEU A 41 13.90 -10.30 23.66
N ASP A 42 12.77 -9.83 24.16
CA ASP A 42 12.05 -10.50 25.24
C ASP A 42 11.27 -11.71 24.67
N PRO A 43 11.62 -12.95 25.04
CA PRO A 43 11.03 -14.16 24.47
C PRO A 43 9.59 -14.41 24.95
N VAL A 44 9.09 -13.68 25.93
CA VAL A 44 7.71 -13.80 26.43
C VAL A 44 6.82 -12.60 26.09
N ALA A 45 7.40 -11.48 25.65
CA ALA A 45 6.64 -10.27 25.26
C ALA A 45 6.38 -10.18 23.75
N PHE A 46 5.78 -11.21 23.16
CA PHE A 46 5.35 -11.16 21.76
C PHE A 46 3.97 -10.51 21.60
N GLU A 47 3.90 -9.53 20.71
CA GLU A 47 2.64 -8.92 20.29
C GLU A 47 1.96 -9.73 19.19
N ASP A 48 0.65 -9.56 19.04
CA ASP A 48 -0.08 -10.05 17.87
C ASP A 48 0.39 -9.33 16.60
N GLY A 49 0.73 -10.12 15.59
CA GLY A 49 1.20 -9.67 14.28
C GLY A 49 0.12 -9.61 13.21
N LYS A 50 -1.14 -9.93 13.55
CA LYS A 50 -2.28 -9.88 12.61
C LYS A 50 -2.38 -8.49 11.95
N GLY A 51 -2.36 -8.48 10.61
CA GLY A 51 -2.41 -7.24 9.82
C GLY A 51 -1.11 -6.42 9.82
N LYS A 52 -0.10 -6.80 10.60
CA LYS A 52 1.26 -6.22 10.59
C LYS A 52 2.21 -7.06 9.73
N CYS A 53 2.02 -8.37 9.73
CA CYS A 53 2.82 -9.35 9.01
C CYS A 53 1.90 -10.43 8.39
N PRO A 54 2.22 -10.97 7.20
CA PRO A 54 1.44 -12.06 6.62
C PRO A 54 1.57 -13.35 7.42
N TYR A 55 0.53 -14.19 7.32
CA TYR A 55 0.53 -15.56 7.83
C TYR A 55 1.40 -16.47 6.95
N ASP A 56 1.23 -16.37 5.64
CA ASP A 56 1.92 -17.17 4.63
C ASP A 56 3.19 -16.45 4.12
N PRO A 57 4.36 -17.12 4.14
CA PRO A 57 5.63 -16.55 3.67
C PRO A 57 5.65 -16.11 2.19
N THR A 58 4.71 -16.57 1.37
CA THR A 58 4.64 -16.27 -0.06
C THR A 58 3.78 -15.05 -0.37
N LYS A 59 3.00 -14.56 0.59
CA LYS A 59 2.11 -13.41 0.39
C LYS A 59 2.90 -12.09 0.38
N GLY A 60 2.53 -11.22 -0.57
CA GLY A 60 3.08 -9.87 -0.67
C GLY A 60 2.81 -9.07 0.59
N HIS A 61 3.78 -8.26 1.00
CA HIS A 61 3.68 -7.39 2.17
C HIS A 61 4.58 -6.17 1.99
N THR A 62 4.25 -5.10 2.71
CA THR A 62 5.13 -3.94 2.88
C THR A 62 4.74 -3.21 4.15
N GLY A 63 5.64 -2.41 4.70
CA GLY A 63 5.29 -1.49 5.76
C GLY A 63 6.41 -0.51 6.08
N LEU A 64 6.08 0.48 6.91
CA LEU A 64 7.00 1.46 7.45
C LEU A 64 6.49 2.01 8.78
N ILE A 65 7.40 2.46 9.62
CA ILE A 65 7.13 3.17 10.88
C ILE A 65 7.37 4.65 10.66
N VAL A 66 6.38 5.45 11.01
CA VAL A 66 6.43 6.93 11.00
C VAL A 66 5.93 7.40 12.35
N ASP A 67 6.75 8.18 13.05
CA ASP A 67 6.41 8.76 14.36
C ASP A 67 5.90 7.73 15.38
N GLY A 68 6.46 6.51 15.36
CA GLY A 68 6.08 5.42 16.27
C GLY A 68 4.80 4.66 15.87
N GLU A 69 4.18 5.00 14.75
CA GLU A 69 3.03 4.29 14.17
C GLU A 69 3.48 3.41 13.00
N LEU A 70 3.07 2.15 13.01
CA LEU A 70 3.32 1.20 11.93
C LEU A 70 2.20 1.29 10.89
N TYR A 71 2.57 1.62 9.66
CA TYR A 71 1.75 1.51 8.47
C TYR A 71 2.13 0.22 7.74
N SER A 72 1.22 -0.74 7.65
CA SER A 72 1.44 -2.04 7.01
C SER A 72 0.40 -2.31 5.94
N ALA A 73 0.80 -3.03 4.90
CA ALA A 73 -0.10 -3.56 3.88
C ALA A 73 0.17 -5.05 3.71
N THR A 74 -0.81 -5.87 4.09
CA THR A 74 -0.70 -7.33 4.10
C THR A 74 -2.11 -7.96 4.20
N PHE A 75 -2.23 -9.16 4.77
CA PHE A 75 -3.49 -9.88 4.93
C PHE A 75 -3.85 -10.09 6.40
N ASN A 76 -5.14 -10.02 6.69
CA ASN A 76 -5.70 -10.13 8.04
C ASN A 76 -6.09 -11.55 8.45
N ASN A 77 -6.02 -12.53 7.55
CA ASN A 77 -6.44 -13.89 7.84
C ASN A 77 -5.42 -14.93 7.35
N PHE A 78 -5.54 -16.14 7.92
CA PHE A 78 -4.68 -17.27 7.62
C PHE A 78 -4.66 -17.64 6.13
N LEU A 79 -5.82 -17.57 5.46
CA LEU A 79 -5.97 -17.92 4.04
C LEU A 79 -5.34 -16.89 3.09
N GLY A 80 -4.99 -15.70 3.58
CA GLY A 80 -4.48 -14.62 2.75
C GLY A 80 -5.48 -14.15 1.70
N THR A 81 -6.75 -14.02 2.10
CA THR A 81 -7.88 -13.56 1.28
C THR A 81 -8.47 -12.24 1.76
N GLU A 82 -8.11 -11.79 2.97
CA GLU A 82 -8.54 -10.51 3.54
C GLU A 82 -7.41 -9.47 3.47
N PRO A 83 -7.20 -8.78 2.33
CA PRO A 83 -6.17 -7.76 2.23
C PRO A 83 -6.51 -6.55 3.11
N VAL A 84 -5.49 -5.93 3.67
CA VAL A 84 -5.63 -4.76 4.54
C VAL A 84 -4.45 -3.82 4.36
N ILE A 85 -4.74 -2.51 4.31
CA ILE A 85 -3.77 -1.48 4.66
C ILE A 85 -4.16 -0.95 6.03
N LEU A 86 -3.26 -1.11 7.00
CA LEU A 86 -3.49 -0.92 8.44
C LEU A 86 -2.48 0.11 8.98
N ARG A 87 -2.94 1.03 9.82
CA ARG A 87 -2.09 1.74 10.78
C ARG A 87 -2.35 1.19 12.16
N ASN A 88 -1.29 0.83 12.86
CA ASN A 88 -1.29 0.32 14.21
C ASN A 88 -0.08 0.89 14.97
N LEU A 89 0.10 0.50 16.24
CA LEU A 89 1.01 1.13 17.17
C LEU A 89 0.66 2.61 17.41
N GLY A 90 1.43 3.26 18.25
CA GLY A 90 1.23 4.66 18.62
C GLY A 90 -0.01 4.90 19.50
N PRO A 91 -0.33 6.17 19.74
CA PRO A 91 -1.39 6.57 20.68
C PRO A 91 -2.79 6.51 20.07
N HIS A 92 -2.92 6.50 18.75
CA HIS A 92 -4.20 6.47 18.07
C HIS A 92 -4.78 5.05 17.97
N TYR A 93 -6.10 4.96 17.79
CA TYR A 93 -6.71 3.68 17.44
C TYR A 93 -6.26 3.21 16.06
N SER A 94 -6.25 1.89 15.88
CA SER A 94 -5.88 1.31 14.60
C SER A 94 -6.87 1.71 13.50
N MET A 95 -6.31 2.10 12.36
CA MET A 95 -7.03 2.51 11.15
C MET A 95 -6.84 1.48 10.06
N LYS A 96 -7.90 1.12 9.32
CA LYS A 96 -7.79 0.12 8.26
C LYS A 96 -8.63 0.44 7.02
N THR A 97 -8.30 -0.21 5.92
CA THR A 97 -9.14 -0.21 4.72
C THR A 97 -10.47 -0.93 4.95
N GLU A 98 -11.47 -0.57 4.14
CA GLU A 98 -12.74 -1.27 4.07
C GLU A 98 -12.61 -2.63 3.36
N TYR A 99 -13.44 -3.61 3.73
CA TYR A 99 -13.46 -4.92 3.10
C TYR A 99 -14.35 -4.94 1.85
N LEU A 100 -13.96 -4.16 0.84
CA LEU A 100 -14.63 -4.06 -0.45
C LEU A 100 -13.61 -4.21 -1.58
N THR A 101 -13.99 -4.91 -2.65
CA THR A 101 -13.15 -5.10 -3.84
C THR A 101 -12.83 -3.79 -4.56
N SER A 102 -13.67 -2.77 -4.43
CA SER A 102 -13.39 -1.41 -4.92
C SER A 102 -12.18 -0.77 -4.21
N TRP A 103 -11.89 -1.17 -2.97
CA TRP A 103 -10.73 -0.69 -2.21
C TRP A 103 -9.48 -1.52 -2.52
N LEU A 104 -9.55 -2.83 -2.33
CA LEU A 104 -8.45 -3.77 -2.57
C LEU A 104 -9.02 -5.07 -3.12
N ASN A 105 -8.53 -5.51 -4.28
CA ASN A 105 -9.02 -6.73 -4.92
C ASN A 105 -7.88 -7.71 -5.21
N GLU A 106 -7.67 -8.66 -4.31
CA GLU A 106 -6.58 -9.64 -4.39
C GLU A 106 -5.20 -9.00 -4.65
N PRO A 107 -4.78 -8.00 -3.84
CA PRO A 107 -3.54 -7.29 -4.08
C PRO A 107 -2.30 -8.15 -3.79
N HIS A 108 -1.25 -7.95 -4.56
CA HIS A 108 0.12 -8.31 -4.24
C HIS A 108 0.88 -7.04 -3.82
N PHE A 109 1.04 -6.84 -2.52
CA PHE A 109 1.74 -5.68 -1.96
C PHE A 109 3.25 -5.76 -2.19
N VAL A 110 3.85 -4.64 -2.60
CA VAL A 110 5.25 -4.58 -3.05
C VAL A 110 6.08 -3.60 -2.21
N ALA A 111 5.60 -2.38 -2.00
CA ALA A 111 6.38 -1.33 -1.36
C ALA A 111 5.51 -0.25 -0.72
N SER A 112 6.09 0.50 0.20
CA SER A 112 5.49 1.68 0.82
C SER A 112 6.52 2.79 0.95
N ALA A 113 6.06 4.04 0.89
CA ALA A 113 6.91 5.22 0.99
C ALA A 113 6.23 6.31 1.84
N TYR A 114 7.00 6.95 2.72
CA TYR A 114 6.56 8.10 3.49
C TYR A 114 7.05 9.39 2.82
N ILE A 115 6.13 10.32 2.56
CA ILE A 115 6.43 11.59 1.91
C ILE A 115 5.93 12.74 2.77
N GLN A 116 6.83 13.66 3.11
CA GLN A 116 6.56 14.83 3.94
C GLN A 116 5.97 15.99 3.11
N GLU A 117 4.76 15.80 2.58
CA GLU A 117 4.10 16.83 1.75
C GLU A 117 3.78 18.12 2.51
N SER A 118 3.67 18.04 3.84
CA SER A 118 3.39 19.22 4.69
C SER A 118 4.54 20.23 4.72
N ALA A 119 5.79 19.80 4.52
CA ALA A 119 6.99 20.63 4.69
C ALA A 119 7.05 21.87 3.79
N ALA A 120 6.36 21.85 2.64
CA ALA A 120 6.29 22.95 1.69
C ALA A 120 4.84 23.41 1.41
N SER A 121 3.89 23.02 2.26
CA SER A 121 2.48 23.28 2.02
C SER A 121 2.05 24.64 2.56
N SER A 122 1.77 25.59 1.67
CA SER A 122 1.14 26.87 2.00
C SER A 122 -0.32 26.75 2.48
N THR A 123 -0.97 25.61 2.20
CA THR A 123 -2.39 25.36 2.50
C THR A 123 -2.60 24.41 3.69
N GLY A 124 -1.53 24.00 4.39
CA GLY A 124 -1.61 23.03 5.49
C GLY A 124 -1.96 21.58 5.10
N ASP A 125 -1.60 21.13 3.89
CA ASP A 125 -1.62 19.74 3.45
C ASP A 125 -0.82 18.83 4.41
N ASP A 126 -1.27 17.59 4.55
CA ASP A 126 -0.71 16.61 5.48
C ASP A 126 0.30 15.69 4.78
N ASP A 127 1.19 15.11 5.58
CA ASP A 127 2.13 14.09 5.11
C ASP A 127 1.37 12.83 4.66
N LYS A 128 1.92 12.12 3.68
CA LYS A 128 1.23 11.00 3.06
C LYS A 128 2.08 9.74 3.10
N VAL A 129 1.40 8.62 3.29
CA VAL A 129 1.98 7.28 3.16
C VAL A 129 1.44 6.65 1.88
N TYR A 130 2.36 6.36 0.96
CA TYR A 130 2.09 5.74 -0.32
C TYR A 130 2.28 4.22 -0.24
N PHE A 131 1.43 3.47 -0.93
CA PHE A 131 1.48 2.02 -1.04
C PHE A 131 1.45 1.61 -2.51
N PHE A 132 2.30 0.66 -2.86
CA PHE A 132 2.48 0.18 -4.22
C PHE A 132 2.20 -1.31 -4.28
N PHE A 133 1.34 -1.71 -5.20
CA PHE A 133 0.89 -3.09 -5.31
C PHE A 133 0.36 -3.39 -6.72
N SER A 134 0.28 -4.67 -7.07
CA SER A 134 -0.53 -5.13 -8.20
C SER A 134 -1.85 -5.68 -7.68
N GLU A 135 -2.96 -5.52 -8.39
CA GLU A 135 -4.25 -6.10 -7.98
C GLU A 135 -5.07 -6.53 -9.20
N ARG A 136 -6.10 -7.33 -8.97
CA ARG A 136 -7.10 -7.65 -9.99
C ARG A 136 -7.98 -6.42 -10.25
N ALA A 137 -7.91 -5.87 -11.45
CA ALA A 137 -8.70 -4.69 -11.80
C ALA A 137 -10.20 -4.99 -11.83
N VAL A 138 -11.00 -4.08 -11.27
CA VAL A 138 -12.47 -4.16 -11.30
C VAL A 138 -13.07 -3.35 -12.45
N GLU A 139 -12.30 -2.41 -13.01
CA GLU A 139 -12.77 -1.47 -14.04
C GLU A 139 -12.70 -1.98 -15.48
N TYR A 140 -12.07 -3.14 -15.72
CA TYR A 140 -11.91 -3.69 -17.06
C TYR A 140 -12.91 -4.81 -17.27
N ASP A 141 -13.81 -4.59 -18.21
CA ASP A 141 -14.71 -5.62 -18.74
C ASP A 141 -13.98 -6.35 -19.87
N CYS A 142 -13.15 -7.32 -19.50
CA CYS A 142 -12.39 -8.14 -20.42
C CYS A 142 -12.61 -9.62 -20.08
N TYR A 143 -12.67 -10.47 -21.10
CA TYR A 143 -12.82 -11.92 -20.93
C TYR A 143 -11.70 -12.58 -20.12
N ALA A 144 -10.53 -11.91 -20.02
CA ALA A 144 -9.41 -12.34 -19.20
C ALA A 144 -9.22 -11.41 -18.00
N GLU A 145 -9.03 -11.99 -16.82
CA GLU A 145 -8.69 -11.27 -15.59
C GLU A 145 -7.46 -10.38 -15.82
N GLN A 146 -7.63 -9.07 -15.67
CA GLN A 146 -6.54 -8.11 -15.83
C GLN A 146 -5.96 -7.72 -14.48
N VAL A 147 -4.74 -8.17 -14.21
CA VAL A 147 -3.93 -7.61 -13.13
C VAL A 147 -3.42 -6.23 -13.58
N VAL A 148 -3.40 -5.25 -12.68
CA VAL A 148 -2.80 -3.93 -12.92
C VAL A 148 -1.99 -3.48 -11.72
N ALA A 149 -0.95 -2.69 -11.98
CA ALA A 149 -0.19 -2.01 -10.94
C ALA A 149 -0.91 -0.74 -10.45
N ARG A 150 -0.79 -0.47 -9.15
CA ARG A 150 -1.42 0.64 -8.45
C ARG A 150 -0.41 1.36 -7.57
N VAL A 151 -0.66 2.66 -7.44
CA VAL A 151 -0.22 3.46 -6.31
C VAL A 151 -1.45 3.89 -5.54
N ALA A 152 -1.44 3.69 -4.23
CA ALA A 152 -2.42 4.23 -3.31
C ALA A 152 -1.75 5.14 -2.30
N ARG A 153 -2.53 5.98 -1.63
CA ARG A 153 -2.05 6.81 -0.53
C ARG A 153 -3.09 6.96 0.56
N VAL A 154 -2.63 7.36 1.75
CA VAL A 154 -3.43 7.83 2.89
C VAL A 154 -2.71 9.02 3.53
N CYS A 155 -3.45 9.91 4.19
CA CYS A 155 -2.87 11.01 4.98
C CYS A 155 -2.47 10.50 6.36
N LYS A 156 -1.33 10.96 6.88
CA LYS A 156 -0.77 10.53 8.17
C LYS A 156 -1.71 10.85 9.34
N GLY A 157 -2.33 12.02 9.31
CA GLY A 157 -3.29 12.55 10.28
C GLY A 157 -4.72 12.06 10.11
N ASP A 158 -5.00 11.13 9.19
CA ASP A 158 -6.33 10.56 9.03
C ASP A 158 -6.74 9.78 10.29
N VAL A 159 -7.89 10.12 10.85
CA VAL A 159 -8.50 9.48 12.03
C VAL A 159 -9.81 8.78 11.69
N GLY A 160 -10.24 8.78 10.43
CA GLY A 160 -11.49 8.18 9.99
C GLY A 160 -12.70 9.06 10.25
N GLY A 161 -13.87 8.55 9.88
CA GLY A 161 -15.11 9.32 9.96
C GLY A 161 -15.83 9.20 11.29
N ALA A 162 -16.58 10.24 11.65
CA ALA A 162 -17.34 10.29 12.89
C ALA A 162 -18.57 9.35 12.91
N ARG A 163 -19.24 9.18 11.75
CA ARG A 163 -20.45 8.36 11.61
C ARG A 163 -20.26 7.21 10.63
N THR A 164 -19.85 7.53 9.40
CA THR A 164 -19.41 6.56 8.39
C THR A 164 -17.89 6.38 8.47
N LEU A 165 -17.37 5.26 7.99
CA LEU A 165 -15.91 4.98 7.99
C LEU A 165 -15.25 5.13 9.38
N GLN A 166 -15.96 4.75 10.45
CA GLN A 166 -15.38 4.74 11.79
C GLN A 166 -14.20 3.77 11.85
N LYS A 167 -13.03 4.28 12.29
CA LYS A 167 -11.76 3.53 12.32
C LYS A 167 -11.32 3.02 10.94
N LYS A 168 -11.74 3.70 9.86
CA LYS A 168 -11.39 3.38 8.47
C LYS A 168 -10.93 4.63 7.74
N TRP A 169 -9.98 4.47 6.82
CA TRP A 169 -9.38 5.59 6.09
C TRP A 169 -10.44 6.42 5.35
N THR A 170 -10.49 7.72 5.59
CA THR A 170 -11.28 8.66 4.77
C THR A 170 -10.45 9.23 3.62
N THR A 171 -9.12 9.07 3.71
CA THR A 171 -8.13 9.62 2.79
C THR A 171 -7.53 8.57 1.84
N PHE A 172 -8.05 7.34 1.85
CA PHE A 172 -7.58 6.30 0.94
C PHE A 172 -8.00 6.59 -0.50
N LEU A 173 -7.03 6.81 -1.38
CA LEU A 173 -7.22 6.86 -2.83
C LEU A 173 -6.20 5.95 -3.52
N LYS A 174 -6.58 5.37 -4.66
CA LYS A 174 -5.67 4.60 -5.53
C LYS A 174 -5.80 4.99 -6.99
N ALA A 175 -4.67 4.96 -7.70
CA ALA A 175 -4.56 5.25 -9.13
C ALA A 175 -3.75 4.14 -9.83
N ARG A 176 -3.95 3.98 -11.14
CA ARG A 176 -3.19 3.01 -11.95
C ARG A 176 -1.79 3.53 -12.22
N LEU A 177 -0.78 2.66 -12.05
CA LEU A 177 0.56 2.87 -12.61
C LEU A 177 0.62 2.17 -13.96
N VAL A 178 0.83 2.94 -15.03
CA VAL A 178 0.98 2.41 -16.38
C VAL A 178 2.46 2.32 -16.72
N CYS A 179 2.93 1.11 -17.01
CA CYS A 179 4.23 0.86 -17.61
C CYS A 179 3.99 0.07 -18.90
N ALA A 180 4.32 0.65 -20.05
CA ALA A 180 3.95 0.08 -21.35
C ALA A 180 4.96 0.48 -22.42
N ALA A 181 5.06 -0.36 -23.45
CA ALA A 181 5.80 -0.11 -24.66
C ALA A 181 4.81 -0.25 -25.84
N PRO A 182 4.10 0.85 -26.20
CA PRO A 182 2.96 0.79 -27.12
C PRO A 182 3.33 0.30 -28.52
N GLU A 183 4.53 0.64 -28.99
CA GLU A 183 5.09 0.23 -30.27
C GLU A 183 5.20 -1.30 -30.39
N GLN A 184 5.44 -1.97 -29.27
CA GLN A 184 5.54 -3.43 -29.15
C GLN A 184 4.24 -4.06 -28.62
N GLN A 185 3.18 -3.25 -28.40
CA GLN A 185 1.91 -3.66 -27.79
C GLN A 185 2.07 -4.36 -26.42
N LEU A 186 3.09 -3.96 -25.65
CA LEU A 186 3.39 -4.56 -24.34
C LEU A 186 2.89 -3.69 -23.19
N HIS A 187 2.22 -4.34 -22.24
CA HIS A 187 1.84 -3.75 -20.95
C HIS A 187 2.48 -4.53 -19.80
N PHE A 188 3.26 -3.84 -18.99
CA PHE A 188 3.95 -4.40 -17.83
C PHE A 188 3.11 -4.17 -16.58
N ASN A 189 2.17 -5.08 -16.35
CA ASN A 189 1.13 -4.92 -15.34
C ASN A 189 1.51 -5.46 -13.96
N ARG A 190 2.55 -6.30 -13.84
CA ARG A 190 2.95 -6.90 -12.56
C ARG A 190 4.13 -6.13 -11.96
N LEU A 191 3.84 -5.29 -10.98
CA LEU A 191 4.86 -4.60 -10.19
C LEU A 191 5.62 -5.60 -9.29
N GLN A 192 6.94 -5.54 -9.32
CA GLN A 192 7.84 -6.42 -8.56
C GLN A 192 8.61 -5.69 -7.46
N ALA A 193 9.02 -4.45 -7.71
CA ALA A 193 9.75 -3.63 -6.75
C ALA A 193 9.49 -2.15 -7.01
N VAL A 194 9.62 -1.32 -5.98
CA VAL A 194 9.63 0.14 -6.10
C VAL A 194 10.80 0.71 -5.32
N PHE A 195 11.50 1.65 -5.92
CA PHE A 195 12.47 2.49 -5.26
C PHE A 195 11.99 3.93 -5.26
N THR A 196 12.01 4.56 -4.08
CA THR A 196 11.68 5.98 -3.92
C THR A 196 12.98 6.78 -3.90
N LEU A 197 13.20 7.56 -4.95
CA LEU A 197 14.32 8.50 -5.02
C LEU A 197 13.84 9.86 -4.47
N PRO A 198 14.29 10.29 -3.27
CA PRO A 198 14.00 11.61 -2.77
C PRO A 198 14.73 12.67 -3.62
N GLY A 199 14.10 13.83 -3.79
CA GLY A 199 14.78 15.03 -4.31
C GLY A 199 15.05 16.03 -3.19
N ASP A 200 15.51 17.24 -3.56
CA ASP A 200 15.79 18.31 -2.59
C ASP A 200 14.53 18.74 -1.84
N ASN A 201 13.38 18.77 -2.54
CA ASN A 201 12.06 18.93 -1.96
C ASN A 201 11.21 17.68 -2.20
N TRP A 202 10.13 17.52 -1.45
CA TRP A 202 9.23 16.39 -1.65
C TRP A 202 8.65 16.38 -3.06
N GLN A 203 8.41 17.54 -3.66
CA GLN A 203 7.87 17.71 -5.02
C GLN A 203 8.77 17.10 -6.09
N ASP A 204 10.07 16.98 -5.81
CA ASP A 204 11.08 16.41 -6.72
C ASP A 204 11.21 14.87 -6.55
N THR A 205 10.40 14.28 -5.65
CA THR A 205 10.41 12.84 -5.41
C THR A 205 10.00 12.07 -6.67
N THR A 206 10.77 11.02 -6.95
CA THR A 206 10.55 10.14 -8.09
C THR A 206 10.44 8.69 -7.65
N PHE A 207 9.39 8.00 -8.09
CA PHE A 207 9.23 6.56 -7.89
C PHE A 207 9.72 5.80 -9.13
N PHE A 208 10.61 4.83 -8.94
CA PHE A 208 11.02 3.87 -9.96
C PHE A 208 10.37 2.53 -9.67
N GLY A 209 9.53 2.05 -10.60
CA GLY A 209 8.92 0.73 -10.49
C GLY A 209 9.60 -0.27 -11.43
N VAL A 210 9.88 -1.47 -10.93
CA VAL A 210 10.28 -2.63 -11.74
C VAL A 210 9.04 -3.45 -12.02
N PHE A 211 8.75 -3.71 -13.29
CA PHE A 211 7.56 -4.41 -13.73
C PHE A 211 7.92 -5.62 -14.57
N GLN A 212 7.05 -6.62 -14.55
CA GLN A 212 7.13 -7.82 -15.38
C GLN A 212 5.89 -7.97 -16.26
N ALA A 213 6.09 -8.55 -17.44
CA ALA A 213 5.06 -8.99 -18.36
C ALA A 213 5.45 -10.33 -18.98
N ARG A 214 4.48 -10.97 -19.64
CA ARG A 214 4.73 -12.11 -20.52
C ARG A 214 4.55 -11.71 -21.96
N TRP A 215 5.53 -12.05 -22.80
CA TRP A 215 5.48 -11.89 -24.24
C TRP A 215 5.66 -13.25 -24.91
N GLY A 216 4.54 -13.85 -25.33
CA GLY A 216 4.52 -15.28 -25.68
C GLY A 216 4.91 -16.12 -24.47
N ASP A 217 5.95 -16.93 -24.62
CA ASP A 217 6.49 -17.78 -23.55
C ASP A 217 7.69 -17.17 -22.81
N VAL A 218 8.03 -15.91 -23.11
CA VAL A 218 9.18 -15.22 -22.51
C VAL A 218 8.70 -14.23 -21.45
N ASP A 219 9.30 -14.29 -20.27
CA ASP A 219 9.14 -13.27 -19.23
C ASP A 219 10.03 -12.05 -19.56
N VAL A 220 9.42 -10.87 -19.64
CA VAL A 220 10.11 -9.61 -19.95
C VAL A 220 9.92 -8.62 -18.80
N SER A 221 10.92 -7.76 -18.60
CA SER A 221 10.93 -6.77 -17.53
C SER A 221 11.07 -5.35 -18.08
N ALA A 222 10.51 -4.37 -17.38
CA ALA A 222 10.68 -2.95 -17.67
C ALA A 222 10.86 -2.15 -16.38
N ILE A 223 11.54 -1.02 -16.48
CA ILE A 223 11.66 -0.03 -15.40
C ILE A 223 10.96 1.24 -15.86
N CYS A 224 9.94 1.67 -15.11
CA CYS A 224 9.23 2.91 -15.38
C CYS A 224 9.44 3.92 -14.24
N ARG A 225 9.49 5.20 -14.61
CA ARG A 225 9.72 6.33 -13.71
C ARG A 225 8.42 7.14 -13.56
N TYR A 226 8.05 7.49 -12.33
CA TYR A 226 6.87 8.28 -12.02
C TYR A 226 7.25 9.45 -11.10
N HIS A 227 7.03 10.68 -11.58
CA HIS A 227 7.24 11.87 -10.77
C HIS A 227 6.05 12.06 -9.83
N ILE A 228 6.28 12.43 -8.56
CA ILE A 228 5.21 12.50 -7.56
C ILE A 228 4.12 13.52 -7.94
N LEU A 229 4.47 14.62 -8.60
CA LEU A 229 3.48 15.61 -9.04
C LEU A 229 2.49 15.04 -10.08
N GLU A 230 2.91 14.11 -10.94
CA GLU A 230 2.00 13.42 -11.87
C GLU A 230 1.08 12.44 -11.13
N VAL A 231 1.60 11.78 -10.08
CA VAL A 231 0.79 10.94 -9.20
C VAL A 231 -0.25 11.77 -8.45
N LYS A 232 0.15 12.93 -7.91
CA LYS A 232 -0.75 13.88 -7.22
C LYS A 232 -1.85 14.39 -8.16
N LYS A 233 -1.49 14.79 -9.37
CA LYS A 233 -2.43 15.19 -10.43
C LYS A 233 -3.46 14.11 -10.74
N ALA A 234 -3.08 12.83 -10.70
CA ALA A 234 -4.03 11.73 -10.87
C ALA A 234 -5.04 11.63 -9.70
N PHE A 235 -4.60 11.84 -8.46
CA PHE A 235 -5.50 11.86 -7.28
C PHE A 235 -6.42 13.10 -7.23
N GLU A 236 -5.97 14.21 -7.80
CA GLU A 236 -6.77 15.44 -7.98
C GLU A 236 -7.68 15.37 -9.22
N GLY A 237 -7.52 14.32 -10.03
CA GLY A 237 -8.31 14.05 -11.22
C GLY A 237 -9.72 13.49 -10.93
N PRO A 238 -10.44 13.05 -11.96
CA PRO A 238 -11.78 12.49 -11.81
C PRO A 238 -11.76 11.13 -11.09
N TYR A 239 -12.75 10.90 -10.21
CA TYR A 239 -12.97 9.59 -9.61
C TYR A 239 -13.59 8.61 -10.61
N LYS A 240 -13.56 7.31 -10.28
CA LYS A 240 -14.34 6.28 -10.96
C LYS A 240 -15.58 5.92 -10.16
N GLU A 241 -16.67 5.65 -10.85
CA GLU A 241 -17.93 5.18 -10.27
C GLU A 241 -18.40 3.90 -10.97
N TYR A 242 -19.05 3.00 -10.23
CA TYR A 242 -19.72 1.86 -10.84
C TYR A 242 -21.10 2.29 -11.30
N ARG A 243 -21.38 2.18 -12.60
CA ARG A 243 -22.67 2.54 -13.18
C ARG A 243 -23.52 1.29 -13.32
N GLU A 244 -24.45 1.09 -12.40
CA GLU A 244 -25.32 -0.11 -12.37
C GLU A 244 -26.06 -0.32 -13.71
N GLN A 245 -26.58 0.73 -14.33
CA GLN A 245 -27.30 0.61 -15.61
C GLN A 245 -26.43 0.06 -16.74
N ALA A 246 -25.14 0.38 -16.74
CA ALA A 246 -24.19 -0.05 -17.76
C ALA A 246 -23.32 -1.22 -17.30
N GLN A 247 -23.52 -1.72 -16.07
CA GLN A 247 -22.73 -2.76 -15.40
C GLN A 247 -21.21 -2.58 -15.57
N LYS A 248 -20.75 -1.33 -15.55
CA LYS A 248 -19.34 -1.00 -15.81
C LYS A 248 -18.87 0.19 -15.00
N TRP A 249 -17.57 0.25 -14.77
CA TRP A 249 -16.94 1.42 -14.18
C TRP A 249 -16.81 2.53 -15.22
N GLY A 250 -17.21 3.73 -14.83
CA GLY A 250 -17.12 4.96 -15.62
C GLY A 250 -16.38 6.06 -14.88
N ARG A 251 -16.12 7.16 -15.58
CA ARG A 251 -15.65 8.40 -14.96
C ARG A 251 -16.82 9.04 -14.20
N TYR A 252 -16.62 9.35 -12.92
CA TYR A 252 -17.54 10.19 -12.16
C TYR A 252 -17.58 11.59 -12.78
N SER A 253 -18.78 12.07 -13.09
CA SER A 253 -19.00 13.34 -13.79
C SER A 253 -19.80 14.36 -12.99
N ASP A 254 -20.34 13.98 -11.84
CA ASP A 254 -21.14 14.88 -11.01
C ASP A 254 -20.25 15.78 -10.13
N GLU A 255 -20.87 16.66 -9.36
CA GLU A 255 -20.17 17.61 -8.50
C GLU A 255 -19.42 16.90 -7.37
N VAL A 256 -18.10 17.12 -7.29
CA VAL A 256 -17.25 16.54 -6.24
C VAL A 256 -17.56 17.24 -4.91
N PRO A 257 -17.83 16.47 -3.82
CA PRO A 257 -18.09 17.05 -2.50
C PRO A 257 -16.98 17.97 -2.00
N SER A 258 -17.34 18.93 -1.14
CA SER A 258 -16.41 19.80 -0.42
C SER A 258 -16.52 19.57 1.10
N PRO A 259 -15.41 19.31 1.82
CA PRO A 259 -14.03 19.20 1.32
C PRO A 259 -13.85 17.99 0.39
N ARG A 260 -12.86 18.08 -0.51
CA ARG A 260 -12.63 17.08 -1.55
C ARG A 260 -12.36 15.70 -0.93
N PRO A 261 -13.07 14.62 -1.31
CA PRO A 261 -12.83 13.29 -0.77
C PRO A 261 -11.38 12.84 -1.00
N GLY A 262 -10.73 12.41 0.05
CA GLY A 262 -9.31 12.08 -0.01
C GLY A 262 -8.38 13.22 0.40
N ALA A 263 -8.77 14.49 0.38
CA ALA A 263 -7.89 15.58 0.80
C ALA A 263 -7.52 15.47 2.28
#